data_AF-A0A6J4C310-F1
#
_entry.id   AF-A0A6J4C310-F1
#
_cell.length_a   1.000
_cell.length_b   1.000
_cell.length_c   1.000
_cell.angle_alpha   90.00
_cell.angle_beta   90.00
_cell.angle_gamma   90.00
#
_symmetry.space_group_name_H-M   'P 1'
#
loop_
_entity.id
_entity.type
_entity.pdbx_description
1 polymer ?
#
loop_
_entity_poly.entity_id
_entity_poly.type
_entity_poly.pdbx_seq_one_letter_code
_entity_poly.pdbx_strand_id
1 'polypeptide(L)'
;MGHSSLDPAFQQLRPWNEGCVLGAKLALKAQQVWAIRFWRDQHRRLRDRALFDFAIDSTLRGCDVVKVRIGDLVAGGRVRNRAIVVQQKTKRPVHSERVEPARKTLLAWLERDILKKAAAYFARDSIGGSSSSRSTEGSGRCRGSEKRSVVREAAFKPG
;
A
#
# COMPACT_ATOMS: atom_id res chain seq x y z
N MET A 1 -20.04 -3.78 -18.08
CA MET A 1 -18.66 -3.60 -18.57
C MET A 1 -18.65 -4.12 -19.99
N GLY A 2 -18.27 -3.29 -20.96
CA GLY A 2 -18.22 -3.68 -22.37
C GLY A 2 -17.02 -4.56 -22.62
N HIS A 3 -17.22 -5.67 -23.33
CA HIS A 3 -16.17 -6.63 -23.64
C HIS A 3 -15.97 -6.62 -25.16
N SER A 4 -14.74 -6.36 -25.59
CA SER A 4 -14.35 -6.30 -27.00
C SER A 4 -14.41 -7.69 -27.64
N SER A 5 -15.16 -7.81 -28.72
CA SER A 5 -15.48 -9.03 -29.47
C SER A 5 -14.31 -9.67 -30.24
N LEU A 6 -13.06 -9.35 -29.89
CA LEU A 6 -11.88 -9.62 -30.73
C LEU A 6 -10.84 -10.57 -30.09
N ASP A 7 -11.13 -11.19 -28.94
CA ASP A 7 -10.26 -12.23 -28.37
C ASP A 7 -10.80 -13.63 -28.66
N PRO A 8 -10.28 -14.36 -29.67
CA PRO A 8 -10.76 -15.69 -30.05
C PRO A 8 -10.50 -16.76 -28.97
N ALA A 9 -9.66 -16.49 -27.97
CA ALA A 9 -9.42 -17.42 -26.86
C ALA A 9 -10.59 -17.51 -25.87
N PHE A 10 -11.46 -16.50 -25.81
CA PHE A 10 -12.61 -16.46 -24.89
C PHE A 10 -13.83 -17.23 -25.38
N GLN A 11 -13.93 -17.52 -26.68
CA GLN A 11 -15.07 -18.25 -27.26
C GLN A 11 -14.99 -19.76 -27.05
N GLN A 12 -13.81 -20.31 -26.73
CA GLN A 12 -13.61 -21.76 -26.58
C GLN A 12 -13.60 -22.26 -25.13
N LEU A 13 -13.48 -21.35 -24.16
CA LEU A 13 -13.48 -21.71 -22.74
C LEU A 13 -14.91 -21.65 -22.21
N ARG A 14 -15.61 -22.77 -22.32
CA ARG A 14 -16.85 -22.98 -21.57
C ARG A 14 -16.58 -22.70 -20.09
N PRO A 15 -17.37 -21.81 -19.43
CA PRO A 15 -17.26 -21.62 -17.99
C PRO A 15 -17.34 -22.99 -17.29
N TRP A 16 -16.47 -23.23 -16.31
CA TRP A 16 -16.41 -24.51 -15.58
C TRP A 16 -17.74 -24.91 -14.92
N ASN A 17 -18.68 -23.96 -14.81
CA ASN A 17 -20.00 -24.08 -14.23
C ASN A 17 -21.14 -23.94 -15.24
N GLU A 18 -20.87 -23.97 -16.55
CA GLU A 18 -21.91 -23.87 -17.58
C GLU A 18 -22.93 -25.01 -17.45
N GLY A 19 -24.22 -24.66 -17.37
CA GLY A 19 -25.31 -25.62 -17.14
C GLY A 19 -25.51 -26.06 -15.69
N CYS A 20 -24.66 -25.63 -14.75
CA CYS A 20 -24.83 -25.93 -13.32
C CYS A 20 -25.43 -24.74 -12.56
N VAL A 21 -26.63 -24.93 -11.99
CA VAL A 21 -27.17 -24.01 -10.98
C VAL A 21 -26.38 -24.23 -9.69
N LEU A 22 -25.35 -23.41 -9.48
CA LEU A 22 -24.60 -23.40 -8.23
C LEU A 22 -25.52 -22.86 -7.13
N GLY A 23 -25.87 -23.71 -6.17
CA GLY A 23 -26.61 -23.31 -4.98
C GLY A 23 -25.86 -22.27 -4.12
N ALA A 24 -26.46 -21.89 -2.99
CA ALA A 24 -25.83 -20.96 -2.07
C ALA A 24 -24.42 -21.43 -1.67
N LYS A 25 -23.42 -20.57 -1.88
CA LYS A 25 -22.03 -20.89 -1.51
C LYS A 25 -21.94 -21.01 0.02
N LEU A 26 -21.47 -22.17 0.49
CA LEU A 26 -21.26 -22.40 1.92
C LEU A 26 -20.25 -21.39 2.49
N ALA A 27 -20.48 -20.98 3.73
CA ALA A 27 -19.53 -20.17 4.47
C ALA A 27 -18.19 -20.92 4.61
N LEU A 28 -17.09 -20.17 4.61
CA LEU A 28 -15.75 -20.72 4.80
C LEU A 28 -15.65 -21.36 6.19
N LYS A 29 -15.15 -22.60 6.25
CA LYS A 29 -14.83 -23.26 7.52
C LYS A 29 -13.60 -22.61 8.15
N ALA A 30 -13.51 -22.58 9.48
CA ALA A 30 -12.34 -22.03 10.19
C ALA A 30 -11.01 -22.67 9.73
N GLN A 31 -11.01 -23.97 9.45
CA GLN A 31 -9.85 -24.69 8.91
C GLN A 31 -9.41 -24.16 7.53
N GLN A 32 -10.36 -23.80 6.66
CA GLN A 32 -10.06 -23.25 5.35
C GLN A 32 -9.49 -21.83 5.46
N VAL A 33 -10.03 -21.02 6.37
CA VAL A 33 -9.49 -19.68 6.67
C VAL A 33 -8.06 -19.77 7.19
N TRP A 34 -7.80 -20.72 8.11
CA TRP A 34 -6.45 -20.98 8.62
C TRP A 34 -5.50 -21.41 7.51
N ALA A 35 -5.90 -22.34 6.64
CA ALA A 35 -5.07 -22.80 5.52
C ALA A 35 -4.71 -21.65 4.58
N ILE A 36 -5.66 -20.76 4.26
CA ILE A 36 -5.40 -19.58 3.42
C ILE A 36 -4.42 -18.60 4.11
N ARG A 37 -4.58 -18.36 5.42
CA ARG A 37 -3.65 -17.53 6.20
C ARG A 37 -2.24 -18.12 6.17
N PHE A 38 -2.12 -19.41 6.48
CA PHE A 38 -0.85 -20.11 6.46
C PHE A 38 -0.17 -20.04 5.09
N TRP A 39 -0.92 -20.30 4.02
CA TRP A 39 -0.37 -20.25 2.67
C TRP A 39 0.13 -18.84 2.28
N ARG A 40 -0.60 -17.78 2.66
CA ARG A 40 -0.16 -16.38 2.42
C ARG A 40 1.09 -16.00 3.23
N ASP A 41 1.22 -16.55 4.43
CA ASP A 41 2.38 -16.35 5.30
C ASP A 41 3.64 -16.98 4.72
N GLN A 42 3.53 -18.22 4.24
CA GLN A 42 4.63 -18.94 3.62
C GLN A 42 5.18 -18.18 2.39
N HIS A 43 4.30 -17.58 1.59
CA HIS A 43 4.71 -16.81 0.41
C HIS A 43 5.22 -15.40 0.74
N ARG A 44 5.31 -15.01 2.02
CA ARG A 44 5.75 -13.67 2.49
C ARG A 44 5.00 -12.51 1.83
N ARG A 45 3.77 -12.74 1.38
CA ARG A 45 2.92 -11.73 0.72
C ARG A 45 2.14 -10.94 1.76
N LEU A 46 2.85 -10.09 2.51
CA LEU A 46 2.30 -9.32 3.63
C LEU A 46 1.09 -8.45 3.24
N ARG A 47 1.11 -7.84 2.04
CA ARG A 47 -0.02 -7.07 1.50
C ARG A 47 -1.27 -7.93 1.38
N ASP A 48 -1.11 -9.11 0.82
CA ASP A 48 -2.19 -10.05 0.57
C ASP A 48 -2.71 -10.63 1.89
N ARG A 49 -1.83 -10.93 2.85
CA ARG A 49 -2.25 -11.32 4.19
C ARG A 49 -3.11 -10.23 4.85
N ALA A 50 -2.63 -8.99 4.86
CA ALA A 50 -3.33 -7.86 5.46
C ALA A 50 -4.69 -7.60 4.80
N LEU A 51 -4.77 -7.66 3.47
CA LEU A 51 -6.04 -7.53 2.73
C LEU A 51 -7.01 -8.68 3.03
N PHE A 52 -6.50 -9.91 3.17
CA PHE A 52 -7.33 -11.07 3.49
C PHE A 52 -7.93 -10.97 4.90
N ASP A 53 -7.10 -10.69 5.90
CA ASP A 53 -7.56 -10.50 7.28
C ASP A 53 -8.55 -9.33 7.37
N PHE A 54 -8.27 -8.22 6.67
CA PHE A 54 -9.20 -7.10 6.60
C PHE A 54 -10.52 -7.45 5.91
N ALA A 55 -10.51 -8.26 4.84
CA ALA A 55 -11.73 -8.65 4.14
C ALA A 55 -12.63 -9.58 4.98
N ILE A 56 -12.03 -10.50 5.74
CA ILE A 56 -12.75 -11.40 6.64
C ILE A 56 -13.39 -10.60 7.78
N ASP A 57 -12.68 -9.62 8.35
CA ASP A 57 -13.17 -8.88 9.51
C ASP A 57 -14.16 -7.76 9.15
N SER A 58 -14.02 -7.13 7.98
CA SER A 58 -14.76 -5.88 7.69
C SER A 58 -16.20 -6.07 7.20
N THR A 59 -16.64 -7.30 6.89
CA THR A 59 -17.95 -7.61 6.26
C THR A 59 -18.23 -6.79 4.98
N LEU A 60 -17.19 -6.19 4.38
CA LEU A 60 -17.29 -5.34 3.20
C LEU A 60 -17.34 -6.17 1.92
N ARG A 61 -17.90 -5.59 0.85
CA ARG A 61 -17.84 -6.21 -0.48
C ARG A 61 -16.41 -6.16 -0.99
N GLY A 62 -16.01 -7.13 -1.81
CA GLY A 62 -14.66 -7.16 -2.39
C GLY A 62 -14.29 -5.88 -3.16
N CYS A 63 -15.25 -5.25 -3.83
CA CYS A 63 -15.04 -3.97 -4.51
C CYS A 63 -14.80 -2.80 -3.56
N ASP A 64 -15.38 -2.84 -2.37
CA ASP A 64 -15.21 -1.81 -1.35
C ASP A 64 -13.83 -1.99 -0.70
N VAL A 65 -13.44 -3.23 -0.35
CA VAL A 65 -12.14 -3.58 0.28
C VAL A 65 -10.95 -3.03 -0.52
N VAL A 66 -10.97 -3.17 -1.85
CA VAL A 66 -9.85 -2.73 -2.71
C VAL A 66 -9.78 -1.21 -2.89
N LYS A 67 -10.86 -0.47 -2.59
CA LYS A 67 -10.94 0.99 -2.73
C LYS A 67 -10.79 1.73 -1.42
N VAL A 68 -10.72 1.01 -0.30
CA VAL A 68 -10.47 1.57 1.03
C VAL A 68 -9.17 2.37 1.03
N ARG A 69 -9.23 3.61 1.51
CA ARG A 69 -8.05 4.47 1.65
C ARG A 69 -7.38 4.24 3.00
N ILE A 70 -6.05 4.34 3.05
CA ILE A 70 -5.28 4.20 4.29
C ILE A 70 -5.72 5.26 5.33
N GLY A 71 -6.03 6.49 4.90
CA GLY A 71 -6.50 7.57 5.77
C GLY A 71 -7.85 7.29 6.45
N ASP A 72 -8.68 6.40 5.88
CA ASP A 72 -9.93 5.98 6.52
C ASP A 72 -9.68 4.95 7.62
N LEU A 73 -8.51 4.29 7.60
CA LEU A 73 -8.16 3.20 8.51
C LEU A 73 -7.21 3.63 9.62
N VAL A 74 -6.29 4.55 9.32
CA VAL A 74 -5.20 4.96 10.21
C VAL A 74 -5.37 6.42 10.58
N ALA A 75 -5.32 6.71 11.88
CA ALA A 75 -5.24 8.06 12.41
C ALA A 75 -4.16 8.12 13.48
N GLY A 76 -3.27 9.12 13.40
CA GLY A 76 -2.19 9.31 14.38
C GLY A 76 -1.25 8.10 14.51
N GLY A 77 -0.98 7.39 13.41
CA GLY A 77 -0.11 6.20 13.41
C GLY A 77 -0.73 4.94 14.00
N ARG A 78 -2.01 4.96 14.40
CA ARG A 78 -2.74 3.80 14.92
C ARG A 78 -3.90 3.43 14.01
N VAL A 79 -4.15 2.13 13.84
CA VAL A 79 -5.33 1.66 13.11
C VAL A 79 -6.57 1.87 13.99
N ARG A 80 -7.56 2.61 13.48
CA ARG A 80 -8.81 2.90 14.18
C ARG A 80 -9.57 1.61 14.47
N ASN A 81 -10.16 1.53 15.67
CA ASN A 81 -11.03 0.43 16.10
C ASN A 81 -12.31 0.35 15.26
N ARG A 82 -12.80 1.50 14.78
CA ARG A 82 -13.92 1.60 13.84
C ARG A 82 -13.47 2.37 12.61
N ALA A 83 -13.70 1.78 11.44
CA ALA A 83 -13.61 2.51 10.18
C ALA A 83 -15.00 2.75 9.62
N ILE A 84 -15.17 3.93 9.03
CA ILE A 84 -16.36 4.25 8.25
C ILE A 84 -15.95 4.06 6.80
N VAL A 85 -16.55 3.08 6.12
CA VAL A 85 -16.34 2.85 4.69
C VAL A 85 -17.65 3.12 3.97
N VAL A 86 -17.62 4.01 2.99
CA VAL A 86 -18.78 4.28 2.13
C VAL A 86 -18.89 3.16 1.10
N GLN A 87 -19.93 2.36 1.20
CA GLN A 87 -20.17 1.26 0.26
C GLN A 87 -20.54 1.80 -1.12
N GLN A 88 -19.94 1.27 -2.17
CA GLN A 88 -20.18 1.77 -3.54
C GLN A 88 -21.62 1.54 -4.01
N LYS A 89 -22.19 0.38 -3.68
CA LYS A 89 -23.52 -0.02 -4.16
C LYS A 89 -24.63 0.81 -3.50
N THR A 90 -24.52 1.05 -2.21
CA THR A 90 -25.56 1.72 -1.42
C THR A 90 -25.26 3.20 -1.23
N LYS A 91 -24.03 3.66 -1.50
CA LYS A 91 -23.51 5.00 -1.20
C LYS A 91 -23.70 5.40 0.27
N ARG A 92 -23.89 4.44 1.16
CA ARG A 92 -24.12 4.65 2.59
C ARG A 92 -22.83 4.37 3.39
N PRO A 93 -22.54 5.17 4.42
CA PRO A 93 -21.45 4.87 5.34
C PRO A 93 -21.80 3.63 6.15
N VAL A 94 -20.93 2.62 6.12
CA VAL A 94 -21.03 1.45 6.99
C VAL A 94 -19.89 1.48 7.98
N HIS A 95 -20.24 1.32 9.25
CA HIS A 95 -19.27 1.20 10.34
C HIS A 95 -18.77 -0.25 10.38
N SER A 96 -17.49 -0.44 10.11
CA SER A 96 -16.83 -1.73 10.28
C SER A 96 -16.01 -1.66 11.57
N GLU A 97 -16.35 -2.51 12.53
CA GLU A 97 -15.58 -2.72 13.75
C GLU A 97 -14.41 -3.68 13.46
N ARG A 98 -13.21 -3.30 13.87
CA ARG A 98 -11.99 -4.06 13.56
C ARG A 98 -11.53 -4.93 14.72
N VAL A 99 -11.28 -6.19 14.41
CA VAL A 99 -10.66 -7.15 15.34
C VAL A 99 -9.14 -6.89 15.41
N GLU A 100 -8.53 -7.12 16.58
CA GLU A 100 -7.08 -6.93 16.84
C GLU A 100 -6.13 -7.61 15.84
N PRO A 101 -6.36 -8.85 15.37
CA PRO A 101 -5.42 -9.54 14.48
C PRO A 101 -5.21 -8.84 13.13
N ALA A 102 -6.28 -8.33 12.51
CA ALA A 102 -6.17 -7.58 11.26
C ALA A 102 -5.44 -6.25 11.44
N ARG A 103 -5.53 -5.64 12.64
CA ARG A 103 -4.80 -4.39 12.92
C ARG A 103 -3.30 -4.61 12.93
N LYS A 104 -2.83 -5.71 13.53
CA LYS A 104 -1.40 -6.07 13.53
C LYS A 104 -0.88 -6.32 12.11
N THR A 105 -1.61 -7.07 11.31
CA THR A 105 -1.18 -7.38 9.93
C THR A 105 -1.24 -6.16 9.01
N LEU A 106 -2.22 -5.27 9.20
CA LEU A 106 -2.28 -3.98 8.52
C LEU A 106 -1.12 -3.05 8.91
N LEU A 107 -0.80 -2.93 10.19
CA LEU A 107 0.34 -2.11 10.66
C LEU A 107 1.66 -2.61 10.06
N ALA A 108 1.94 -3.91 10.17
CA ALA A 108 3.15 -4.51 9.62
C ALA A 108 3.27 -4.31 8.09
N TRP A 109 2.14 -4.36 7.37
CA TRP A 109 2.13 -4.06 5.95
C TRP A 109 2.43 -2.58 5.67
N LEU A 110 1.80 -1.66 6.40
CA LEU A 110 1.99 -0.21 6.22
C LEU A 110 3.41 0.24 6.56
N GLU A 111 3.99 -0.24 7.64
CA GLU A 111 5.39 0.04 8.00
C GLU A 111 6.33 -0.39 6.87
N ARG A 112 6.14 -1.60 6.33
CA ARG A 112 6.92 -2.08 5.19
C ARG A 112 6.71 -1.25 3.93
N ASP A 113 5.48 -0.79 3.66
CA ASP A 113 5.16 0.02 2.48
C ASP A 113 5.74 1.44 2.59
N ILE A 114 5.68 2.04 3.79
CA ILE A 114 6.30 3.34 4.09
C ILE A 114 7.81 3.24 3.94
N LEU A 115 8.45 2.23 4.53
CA LEU A 115 9.89 2.02 4.41
C LEU A 115 10.33 1.82 2.94
N LYS A 116 9.57 1.05 2.15
CA LYS A 116 9.83 0.89 0.72
C LYS A 116 9.71 2.20 -0.05
N LYS A 117 8.69 3.00 0.23
CA LYS A 117 8.49 4.31 -0.41
C LYS A 117 9.58 5.30 -0.02
N ALA A 118 9.95 5.34 1.25
CA ALA A 118 11.05 6.16 1.74
C ALA A 118 12.38 5.75 1.07
N ALA A 119 12.70 4.46 1.04
CA ALA A 119 13.90 3.96 0.35
C ALA A 119 13.90 4.34 -1.14
N ALA A 120 12.75 4.24 -1.83
CA ALA A 120 12.63 4.65 -3.22
C ALA A 120 12.76 6.17 -3.41
N TYR A 121 12.27 6.98 -2.47
CA TYR A 121 12.44 8.43 -2.46
C TYR A 121 13.93 8.79 -2.33
N PHE A 122 14.63 8.24 -1.34
CA PHE A 122 16.06 8.48 -1.12
C PHE A 122 16.94 7.96 -2.27
N ALA A 123 16.56 6.83 -2.88
CA ALA A 123 17.26 6.30 -4.06
C ALA A 123 17.09 7.19 -5.31
N ARG A 124 15.99 7.96 -5.42
CA ARG A 124 15.80 8.91 -6.53
C ARG A 124 16.59 10.21 -6.33
N ASP A 125 16.65 10.72 -5.10
CA ASP A 125 17.46 11.92 -4.78
C ASP A 125 18.97 11.68 -4.96
N SER A 126 19.45 10.46 -4.69
CA SER A 126 20.87 10.11 -4.83
C SER A 126 21.33 9.88 -6.29
N ILE A 127 20.42 9.76 -7.26
CA ILE A 127 20.76 9.61 -8.70
C ILE A 127 20.80 10.97 -9.42
N GLY A 128 20.30 12.06 -8.81
CA GLY A 128 20.29 13.41 -9.39
C GLY A 128 21.58 14.23 -9.23
N GLY A 129 22.63 13.66 -8.61
CA GLY A 129 23.86 14.35 -8.24
C GLY A 129 25.03 14.18 -9.20
N SER A 130 24.82 14.20 -10.51
CA SER A 130 25.92 14.30 -11.50
C SER A 130 25.94 15.71 -12.08
N SER A 131 26.56 16.64 -11.35
CA SER A 131 26.90 17.97 -11.85
C SER A 131 27.81 17.84 -13.08
N SER A 132 27.27 18.21 -14.24
CA SER A 132 28.03 18.44 -15.46
C SER A 132 29.06 19.55 -15.19
N SER A 133 30.32 19.18 -14.98
CA SER A 133 31.45 20.11 -15.03
C SER A 133 31.62 20.59 -16.47
N ARG A 134 30.92 21.65 -16.82
CA ARG A 134 31.14 22.38 -18.06
C ARG A 134 32.35 23.28 -17.87
N SER A 135 33.49 22.84 -18.37
CA SER A 135 34.72 23.61 -18.48
C SER A 135 34.45 24.91 -19.24
N THR A 136 34.75 26.04 -18.63
CA THR A 136 34.98 27.30 -19.34
C THR A 136 36.36 27.79 -18.95
N GLU A 137 37.33 27.56 -19.83
CA GLU A 137 38.54 28.37 -19.90
C GLU A 137 38.14 29.82 -20.19
N GLY A 138 38.65 30.74 -19.38
CA GLY A 138 38.34 32.16 -19.47
C GLY A 138 39.24 32.95 -18.53
N SER A 139 40.46 33.19 -19.00
CA SER A 139 41.51 34.07 -18.46
C SER A 139 40.98 35.33 -17.78
N GLY A 140 41.47 35.64 -16.57
CA GLY A 140 41.14 36.89 -15.86
C GLY A 140 41.73 36.98 -14.45
N ARG A 141 43.03 37.24 -14.36
CA ARG A 141 43.77 37.61 -13.14
C ARG A 141 43.14 38.85 -12.47
N CYS A 142 42.84 38.80 -11.16
CA CYS A 142 43.04 39.91 -10.21
C CYS A 142 42.77 39.53 -8.74
N ARG A 143 43.86 39.64 -7.95
CA ARG A 143 44.07 40.02 -6.54
C ARG A 143 43.02 39.72 -5.47
N GLY A 144 43.53 39.18 -4.36
CA GLY A 144 42.76 38.67 -3.24
C GLY A 144 42.24 39.71 -2.26
N SER A 145 41.53 39.19 -1.27
CA SER A 145 41.42 39.69 0.11
C SER A 145 40.60 38.68 0.90
N GLU A 146 41.31 37.95 1.75
CA GLU A 146 40.93 37.55 3.10
C GLU A 146 39.56 38.04 3.61
N LYS A 147 38.69 37.10 4.03
CA LYS A 147 37.98 37.16 5.31
C LYS A 147 37.32 35.84 5.71
N ARG A 148 37.77 35.42 6.89
CA ARG A 148 37.34 34.43 7.87
C ARG A 148 35.82 34.45 8.16
N SER A 149 35.34 33.35 8.74
CA SER A 149 34.20 33.20 9.68
C SER A 149 32.94 32.57 9.06
N VAL A 150 32.22 31.62 9.65
CA VAL A 150 32.25 30.97 10.97
C VAL A 150 31.39 29.71 10.84
N VAL A 151 31.89 28.59 11.36
CA VAL A 151 31.12 27.36 11.59
C VAL A 151 30.17 27.63 12.76
N ARG A 152 28.85 27.48 12.56
CA ARG A 152 27.89 27.39 13.67
C ARG A 152 27.04 26.14 13.54
N GLU A 153 27.56 25.14 14.24
CA GLU A 153 26.90 23.97 14.80
C GLU A 153 25.68 24.41 15.63
N ALA A 154 24.49 23.94 15.26
CA ALA A 154 23.27 24.10 16.05
C ALA A 154 22.99 22.79 16.78
N ALA A 155 23.31 22.78 18.08
CA ALA A 155 23.09 21.68 18.99
C ALA A 155 21.58 21.47 19.26
N PHE A 156 21.16 20.22 19.10
CA PHE A 156 19.88 19.67 19.52
C PHE A 156 19.91 19.43 21.04
N LYS A 157 18.98 20.02 21.80
CA LYS A 157 18.69 19.63 23.19
C LYS A 157 17.23 19.19 23.30
N PRO A 158 16.94 17.99 23.81
CA PRO A 158 15.62 17.64 24.31
C PRO A 158 15.48 18.00 25.80
N GLY A 159 14.31 18.50 26.17
CA GLY A 159 13.80 18.51 27.54
C GLY A 159 12.79 17.39 27.74
#